data_AF-A0A2G6C3K8-F1
#
_entry.id   AF-A0A2G6C3K8-F1
#
_cell.length_a   1.000
_cell.length_b   1.000
_cell.length_c   1.000
_cell.angle_alpha   90.00
_cell.angle_beta   90.00
_cell.angle_gamma   90.00
#
_symmetry.space_group_name_H-M   'P 1'
#
loop_
_entity.id
_entity.type
_entity.pdbx_description
1 polymer ?
#
loop_
_entity_poly.entity_id
_entity_poly.type
_entity_poly.pdbx_seq_one_letter_code
_entity_poly.pdbx_strand_id
1 'polypeptide(L)'
;MAMDEVGLGKCLQKARREAGLTQQELCHRADISYSTLAKIERGAIKSPSFFTVQSIAAGLGVSLNELVGVPQPAVPAKHTAKSGVRFVYFDINGCLVRFFHRAFTMLAEDTSTSSDIVESTFWHYNDAVCRGDISLDDFNMLLAERLGVSSVDWTRYYLEAAEPMPGMTDIVAWAAEHYQIGLMSNIMPGLIDAMRDAGTIPDVAYNQIIDSSVVHAIKPDDEMYDVAARRSGMQSQEILLVDDSRQNLMAAEHIGWHVLWFDDYRPDETIQRIRDALQLG
;
A
#
# COMPACT_ATOMS: atom_id res chain seq x y z
N MET A 1 -1.46 33.78 -15.99
CA MET A 1 -2.56 34.54 -15.36
C MET A 1 -2.04 35.12 -14.07
N ALA A 2 -2.20 36.43 -13.87
CA ALA A 2 -1.69 37.15 -12.71
C ALA A 2 -2.40 36.66 -11.44
N MET A 3 -1.62 36.19 -10.47
CA MET A 3 -2.06 35.81 -9.14
C MET A 3 -2.78 37.02 -8.52
N ASP A 4 -4.04 36.86 -8.10
CA ASP A 4 -4.74 37.90 -7.35
C ASP A 4 -4.00 38.09 -6.01
N GLU A 5 -3.15 39.12 -5.96
CA GLU A 5 -2.23 39.45 -4.87
C GLU A 5 -2.97 39.68 -3.53
N VAL A 6 -4.29 39.90 -3.58
CA VAL A 6 -5.16 40.08 -2.41
C VAL A 6 -5.68 38.74 -1.86
N GLY A 7 -5.58 37.66 -2.63
CA GLY A 7 -6.09 36.32 -2.28
C GLY A 7 -5.17 35.53 -1.34
N LEU A 8 -3.85 35.55 -1.57
CA LEU A 8 -2.90 34.67 -0.86
C LEU A 8 -2.95 34.84 0.67
N GLY A 9 -2.95 36.09 1.17
CA GLY A 9 -3.00 36.36 2.60
C GLY A 9 -4.27 35.80 3.27
N LYS A 10 -5.42 35.88 2.58
CA LYS A 10 -6.68 35.32 3.07
C LYS A 10 -6.69 33.79 3.02
N CYS A 11 -6.14 33.19 1.96
CA CYS A 11 -6.01 31.74 1.85
C CYS A 11 -5.14 31.16 2.98
N LEU A 12 -3.98 31.78 3.24
CA LEU A 12 -3.09 31.40 4.34
C LEU A 12 -3.78 31.51 5.70
N GLN A 13 -4.49 32.60 5.93
CA GLN A 13 -5.24 32.80 7.18
C GLN A 13 -6.35 31.75 7.35
N LYS A 14 -7.05 31.39 6.27
CA LYS A 14 -8.09 30.37 6.28
C LYS A 14 -7.49 28.99 6.58
N ALA A 15 -6.49 28.56 5.82
CA ALA A 15 -5.83 27.27 5.98
C ALA A 15 -5.24 27.11 7.39
N ARG A 16 -4.61 28.16 7.94
CA ARG A 16 -4.11 28.15 9.32
C ARG A 16 -5.22 27.94 10.36
N ARG A 17 -6.37 28.60 10.20
CA ARG A 17 -7.52 28.45 11.11
C ARG A 17 -8.15 27.07 11.00
N GLU A 18 -8.24 26.51 9.80
CA GLU A 18 -8.74 25.14 9.55
C GLU A 18 -7.79 24.10 10.17
N ALA A 19 -6.48 24.35 10.14
CA ALA A 19 -5.48 23.54 10.84
C ALA A 19 -5.45 23.75 12.37
N GLY A 20 -6.30 24.62 12.92
CA GLY A 20 -6.36 24.90 14.36
C GLY A 20 -5.15 25.63 14.94
N LEU A 21 -4.31 26.26 14.10
CA LEU A 21 -3.05 26.87 14.52
C LEU A 21 -3.18 28.36 14.81
N THR A 22 -2.49 28.84 15.84
CA THR A 22 -2.19 30.26 16.04
C THR A 22 -1.10 30.71 15.06
N GLN A 23 -0.95 32.02 14.87
CA GLN A 23 0.13 32.57 14.04
C GLN A 23 1.51 32.21 14.61
N GLN A 24 1.68 32.17 15.93
CA GLN A 24 2.95 31.81 16.56
C GLN A 24 3.31 30.35 16.31
N GLU A 25 2.35 29.43 16.44
CA GLU A 25 2.58 28.01 16.16
C GLU A 25 2.94 27.76 14.70
N LEU A 26 2.25 28.42 13.76
CA LEU A 26 2.61 28.31 12.35
C LEU A 26 4.00 28.89 12.07
N CYS A 27 4.36 30.02 12.69
CA CYS A 27 5.70 30.58 12.55
C CYS A 27 6.80 29.62 13.03
N HIS A 28 6.55 28.93 14.15
CA HIS A 28 7.48 27.94 14.67
C HIS A 28 7.63 26.75 13.71
N ARG A 29 6.52 26.26 13.13
CA ARG A 29 6.54 25.13 12.18
C ARG A 29 7.15 25.48 10.82
N ALA A 30 6.90 26.70 10.34
CA ALA A 30 7.35 27.17 9.04
C ALA A 30 8.74 27.83 9.07
N ASP A 31 9.37 27.91 10.25
CA ASP A 31 10.64 28.61 10.46
C ASP A 31 10.65 30.03 9.87
N ILE A 32 9.62 30.82 10.20
CA ILE A 32 9.51 32.23 9.77
C ILE A 32 9.19 33.14 10.95
N SER A 33 9.53 34.42 10.80
CA SER A 33 9.20 35.40 11.84
C SER A 33 7.68 35.66 11.92
N TYR A 34 7.18 35.87 13.13
CA TYR A 34 5.80 36.33 13.36
C TYR A 34 5.47 37.60 12.56
N SER A 35 6.41 38.54 12.49
CA SER A 35 6.21 39.75 11.68
C SER A 35 6.03 39.46 10.21
N THR A 36 6.72 38.45 9.67
CA THR A 36 6.62 38.05 8.25
C THR A 36 5.23 37.47 7.99
N LEU A 37 4.82 36.45 8.77
CA LEU A 37 3.51 35.82 8.61
C LEU A 37 2.37 36.83 8.77
N ALA A 38 2.42 37.68 9.80
CA ALA A 38 1.38 38.68 10.04
C ALA A 38 1.29 39.75 8.93
N LYS A 39 2.41 40.08 8.27
CA LYS A 39 2.40 41.00 7.12
C LYS A 39 1.84 40.31 5.87
N ILE A 40 2.11 39.03 5.66
CA ILE A 40 1.55 38.24 4.54
C ILE A 40 0.03 38.07 4.72
N GLU A 41 -0.43 37.60 5.89
CA GLU A 41 -1.87 37.36 6.12
C GLU A 41 -2.72 38.64 6.00
N ARG A 42 -2.15 39.81 6.34
CA ARG A 42 -2.82 41.11 6.20
C ARG A 42 -2.69 41.72 4.79
N GLY A 43 -1.97 41.08 3.88
CA GLY A 43 -1.73 41.59 2.52
C GLY A 43 -0.75 42.76 2.43
N ALA A 44 0.03 43.03 3.49
CA ALA A 44 1.08 44.04 3.46
C ALA A 44 2.32 43.59 2.66
N ILE A 45 2.55 42.27 2.59
CA ILE A 45 3.51 41.66 1.65
C ILE A 45 2.68 41.02 0.53
N LYS A 46 2.67 41.67 -0.63
CA LYS A 46 1.90 41.22 -1.81
C LYS A 46 2.59 40.09 -2.58
N SER A 47 3.92 40.04 -2.53
CA SER A 47 4.73 39.07 -3.26
C SER A 47 5.78 38.47 -2.32
N PRO A 48 5.38 37.57 -1.39
CA PRO A 48 6.34 36.81 -0.60
C PRO A 48 7.19 35.93 -1.52
N SER A 49 8.41 35.58 -1.08
CA SER A 49 9.27 34.70 -1.87
C SER A 49 8.67 33.30 -1.96
N PHE A 50 8.96 32.59 -3.06
CA PHE A 50 8.53 31.20 -3.25
C PHE A 50 8.88 30.32 -2.04
N PHE A 51 10.13 30.43 -1.55
CA PHE A 51 10.59 29.69 -0.37
C PHE A 51 9.78 30.01 0.89
N THR A 52 9.36 31.26 1.08
CA THR A 52 8.51 31.61 2.22
C THR A 52 7.14 30.95 2.12
N VAL A 53 6.53 30.96 0.94
CA VAL A 53 5.22 30.31 0.72
C VAL A 53 5.33 28.81 0.86
N GLN A 54 6.41 28.20 0.36
CA GLN A 54 6.70 26.78 0.49
C GLN A 54 6.88 26.37 1.96
N SER A 55 7.67 27.12 2.75
CA SER A 55 7.84 26.85 4.18
C SER A 55 6.54 26.96 4.95
N ILE A 56 5.67 27.92 4.60
CA ILE A 56 4.33 28.01 5.21
C ILE A 56 3.44 26.83 4.81
N ALA A 57 3.46 26.40 3.54
CA ALA A 57 2.74 25.22 3.08
C ALA A 57 3.16 23.96 3.86
N ALA A 58 4.48 23.78 4.02
CA ALA A 58 5.05 22.69 4.81
C ALA A 58 4.65 22.79 6.29
N GLY A 59 4.69 23.97 6.90
CA GLY A 59 4.26 24.19 8.29
C GLY A 59 2.76 23.96 8.53
N LEU A 60 1.94 24.11 7.48
CA LEU A 60 0.51 23.81 7.48
C LEU A 60 0.19 22.35 7.12
N GLY A 61 1.14 21.60 6.56
CA GLY A 61 0.91 20.24 6.07
C GLY A 61 0.04 20.17 4.81
N VAL A 62 -0.01 21.24 4.01
CA VAL A 62 -0.79 21.32 2.76
C VAL A 62 0.12 21.47 1.55
N SER A 63 -0.36 21.06 0.37
CA SER A 63 0.41 21.28 -0.87
C SER A 63 0.42 22.76 -1.27
N LEU A 64 1.45 23.19 -2.00
CA LEU A 64 1.49 24.57 -2.53
C LEU A 64 0.27 24.89 -3.40
N ASN A 65 -0.19 23.93 -4.20
CA ASN A 65 -1.38 24.05 -5.06
C ASN A 65 -2.66 24.28 -4.26
N GLU A 66 -2.84 23.53 -3.17
CA GLU A 66 -3.95 23.69 -2.23
C GLU A 66 -3.93 25.07 -1.56
N LEU A 67 -2.73 25.52 -1.16
CA LEU A 67 -2.53 26.82 -0.53
C LEU A 67 -2.82 28.01 -1.45
N VAL A 68 -2.45 27.90 -2.73
CA VAL A 68 -2.70 28.96 -3.73
C VAL A 68 -4.10 28.87 -4.35
N GLY A 69 -4.93 27.92 -3.92
CA GLY A 69 -6.28 27.74 -4.42
C GLY A 69 -6.33 27.33 -5.89
N VAL A 70 -5.26 26.72 -6.41
CA VAL A 70 -5.33 25.99 -7.67
C VAL A 70 -6.19 24.77 -7.36
N PRO A 71 -7.37 24.61 -7.99
CA PRO A 71 -8.17 23.41 -7.79
C PRO A 71 -7.29 22.21 -8.12
N GLN A 72 -6.98 21.39 -7.12
CA GLN A 72 -6.64 20.01 -7.44
C GLN A 72 -7.86 19.47 -8.19
N PRO A 73 -7.70 18.77 -9.33
CA PRO A 73 -8.81 18.05 -9.90
C PRO A 73 -9.43 17.23 -8.77
N ALA A 74 -10.72 17.49 -8.47
CA ALA A 74 -11.41 16.73 -7.45
C ALA A 74 -11.25 15.26 -7.82
N VAL A 75 -10.56 14.49 -6.97
CA VAL A 75 -10.46 13.05 -7.19
C VAL A 75 -11.91 12.57 -7.22
N PRO A 76 -12.38 11.97 -8.31
CA PRO A 76 -13.75 11.52 -8.40
C PRO A 76 -14.06 10.63 -7.20
N ALA A 77 -15.24 10.82 -6.61
CA ALA A 77 -15.70 9.92 -5.55
C ALA A 77 -15.67 8.48 -6.11
N LYS A 78 -15.06 7.56 -5.34
CA LYS A 78 -14.98 6.16 -5.72
C LYS A 78 -16.38 5.56 -5.85
N HIS A 79 -16.52 4.61 -6.76
CA HIS A 79 -17.76 3.96 -7.13
C HIS A 79 -18.16 2.90 -6.09
N THR A 80 -19.42 2.50 -6.16
CA THR A 80 -19.94 1.29 -5.50
C THR A 80 -20.39 0.33 -6.60
N ALA A 81 -19.95 -0.93 -6.52
CA ALA A 81 -20.34 -1.95 -7.47
C ALA A 81 -21.81 -2.33 -7.25
N LYS A 82 -22.45 -2.94 -8.25
CA LYS A 82 -23.85 -3.44 -8.12
C LYS A 82 -24.04 -4.42 -6.95
N SER A 83 -22.99 -5.13 -6.56
CA SER A 83 -22.95 -6.04 -5.42
C SER A 83 -22.92 -5.33 -4.06
N GLY A 84 -22.64 -4.03 -4.02
CA GLY A 84 -22.38 -3.28 -2.79
C GLY A 84 -20.88 -3.12 -2.47
N VAL A 85 -20.00 -3.77 -3.24
CA VAL A 85 -18.53 -3.66 -3.06
C VAL A 85 -18.05 -2.23 -3.29
N ARG A 86 -17.24 -1.73 -2.36
CA ARG A 86 -16.61 -0.39 -2.41
C ARG A 86 -15.10 -0.46 -2.24
N PHE A 87 -14.60 -1.54 -1.66
CA PHE A 87 -13.20 -1.76 -1.39
C PHE A 87 -12.75 -3.13 -1.88
N VAL A 88 -11.58 -3.19 -2.52
CA VAL A 88 -11.00 -4.44 -3.04
C VAL A 88 -9.63 -4.67 -2.43
N TYR A 89 -9.46 -5.80 -1.75
CA TYR A 89 -8.14 -6.31 -1.37
C TYR A 89 -7.64 -7.31 -2.40
N PHE A 90 -6.42 -7.10 -2.86
CA PHE A 90 -5.68 -8.08 -3.66
C PHE A 90 -4.62 -8.76 -2.78
N ASP A 91 -4.56 -10.08 -2.82
CA ASP A 91 -3.37 -10.80 -2.40
C ASP A 91 -2.21 -10.55 -3.38
N ILE A 92 -0.99 -10.90 -2.98
CA ILE A 92 0.21 -10.71 -3.78
C ILE A 92 0.69 -12.02 -4.40
N ASN A 93 1.04 -13.03 -3.60
CA ASN A 93 1.70 -14.25 -4.06
C ASN A 93 0.69 -15.26 -4.62
N GLY A 94 0.75 -15.52 -5.92
CA GLY A 94 -0.27 -16.30 -6.63
C GLY A 94 -1.38 -15.43 -7.22
N CYS A 95 -1.41 -14.12 -6.91
CA CYS A 95 -2.38 -13.17 -7.45
C CYS A 95 -1.71 -12.04 -8.27
N LEU A 96 -0.99 -11.10 -7.64
CA LEU A 96 -0.27 -10.03 -8.37
C LEU A 96 1.06 -10.48 -8.96
N VAL A 97 1.70 -11.46 -8.33
CA VAL A 97 2.90 -12.12 -8.83
C VAL A 97 2.68 -13.62 -8.85
N ARG A 98 3.42 -14.34 -9.70
CA ARG A 98 3.48 -15.80 -9.63
C ARG A 98 4.12 -16.24 -8.32
N PHE A 99 3.82 -17.47 -7.93
CA PHE A 99 4.41 -18.05 -6.73
C PHE A 99 5.94 -18.17 -6.86
N PHE A 100 6.65 -17.87 -5.77
CA PHE A 100 8.11 -17.73 -5.72
C PHE A 100 8.88 -19.08 -5.68
N HIS A 101 8.29 -20.20 -6.13
CA HIS A 101 8.96 -21.51 -6.10
C HIS A 101 10.33 -21.52 -6.79
N ARG A 102 10.52 -20.66 -7.80
CA ARG A 102 11.80 -20.50 -8.49
C ARG A 102 12.92 -20.01 -7.57
N ALA A 103 12.61 -19.25 -6.51
CA ALA A 103 13.58 -18.83 -5.50
C ALA A 103 14.22 -20.02 -4.79
N PHE A 104 13.46 -21.09 -4.52
CA PHE A 104 13.98 -22.31 -3.90
C PHE A 104 15.01 -22.98 -4.80
N THR A 105 14.72 -23.10 -6.10
CA THR A 105 15.65 -23.69 -7.08
C THR A 105 16.93 -22.86 -7.18
N MET A 106 16.83 -21.53 -7.29
CA MET A 106 17.99 -20.64 -7.39
C MET A 106 18.88 -20.74 -6.14
N LEU A 107 18.29 -20.72 -4.96
CA LEU A 107 19.03 -20.86 -3.71
C LEU A 107 19.67 -22.25 -3.59
N ALA A 108 18.97 -23.32 -3.99
CA ALA A 108 19.52 -24.67 -3.98
C ALA A 108 20.72 -24.81 -4.92
N GLU A 109 20.65 -24.25 -6.13
CA GLU A 109 21.75 -24.22 -7.11
C GLU A 109 22.96 -23.44 -6.57
N ASP A 110 22.75 -22.22 -6.08
CA ASP A 110 23.82 -21.35 -5.55
C ASP A 110 24.54 -21.97 -4.34
N THR A 111 23.80 -22.71 -3.50
CA THR A 111 24.33 -23.33 -2.28
C THR A 111 24.76 -24.79 -2.48
N SER A 112 24.59 -25.35 -3.68
CA SER A 112 24.81 -26.76 -3.98
C SER A 112 24.06 -27.71 -3.02
N THR A 113 22.84 -27.33 -2.64
CA THR A 113 21.95 -28.10 -1.77
C THR A 113 20.71 -28.60 -2.54
N SER A 114 19.82 -29.32 -1.86
CA SER A 114 18.56 -29.80 -2.45
C SER A 114 17.46 -28.76 -2.28
N SER A 115 16.66 -28.55 -3.33
CA SER A 115 15.45 -27.73 -3.29
C SER A 115 14.49 -28.16 -2.19
N ASP A 116 14.38 -29.46 -1.91
CA ASP A 116 13.50 -29.99 -0.86
C ASP A 116 13.94 -29.54 0.53
N ILE A 117 15.25 -29.41 0.76
CA ILE A 117 15.80 -28.89 2.02
C ILE A 117 15.49 -27.40 2.15
N VAL A 118 15.69 -26.63 1.08
CA VAL A 118 15.37 -25.20 1.05
C VAL A 118 13.89 -24.98 1.33
N GLU A 119 13.03 -25.67 0.58
CA GLU A 119 11.57 -25.55 0.68
C GLU A 119 11.04 -25.98 2.06
N SER A 120 11.45 -27.15 2.55
CA SER A 120 10.99 -27.61 3.87
C SER A 120 11.45 -26.70 5.00
N THR A 121 12.66 -26.11 4.90
CA THR A 121 13.17 -25.16 5.88
C THR A 121 12.43 -23.83 5.80
N PHE A 122 12.17 -23.34 4.59
CA PHE A 122 11.37 -22.14 4.36
C PHE A 122 9.99 -22.29 5.01
N TRP A 123 9.26 -23.35 4.67
CA TRP A 123 7.90 -23.56 5.17
C TRP A 123 7.83 -23.80 6.67
N HIS A 124 8.91 -24.32 7.28
CA HIS A 124 8.97 -24.48 8.72
C HIS A 124 8.92 -23.13 9.47
N TYR A 125 9.48 -22.07 8.88
CA TYR A 125 9.60 -20.75 9.51
C TYR A 125 8.71 -19.67 8.88
N ASN A 126 8.18 -19.89 7.68
CA ASN A 126 7.46 -18.88 6.89
C ASN A 126 6.41 -18.14 7.72
N ASP A 127 5.55 -18.86 8.43
CA ASP A 127 4.46 -18.25 9.19
C ASP A 127 4.97 -17.40 10.35
N ALA A 128 6.04 -17.82 11.01
CA ALA A 128 6.67 -17.07 12.10
C ALA A 128 7.29 -15.76 11.56
N VAL A 129 7.96 -15.79 10.41
CA VAL A 129 8.48 -14.56 9.77
C VAL A 129 7.34 -13.66 9.31
N CYS A 130 6.35 -14.23 8.63
CA CYS A 130 5.20 -13.49 8.12
C CYS A 130 4.33 -12.91 9.23
N ARG A 131 4.32 -13.50 10.44
CA ARG A 131 3.68 -12.92 11.63
C ARG A 131 4.58 -11.93 12.38
N GLY A 132 5.86 -11.89 12.05
CA GLY A 132 6.86 -11.07 12.75
C GLY A 132 7.30 -11.63 14.11
N ASP A 133 7.08 -12.91 14.37
CA ASP A 133 7.56 -13.62 15.57
C ASP A 133 9.09 -13.81 15.56
N ILE A 134 9.66 -13.93 14.36
CA ILE A 134 11.10 -13.95 14.11
C ILE A 134 11.46 -12.90 13.06
N SER A 135 12.65 -12.31 13.18
CA SER A 135 13.12 -11.34 12.19
C SER A 135 13.53 -12.03 10.89
N LEU A 136 13.54 -11.27 9.79
CA LEU A 136 14.07 -11.76 8.51
C LEU A 136 15.57 -12.12 8.61
N ASP A 137 16.33 -11.41 9.43
CA ASP A 137 17.75 -11.71 9.67
C ASP A 137 17.92 -13.03 10.41
N ASP A 138 17.10 -13.30 11.43
CA ASP A 138 17.11 -14.58 12.14
C ASP A 138 16.70 -15.73 11.21
N PHE A 139 15.69 -15.51 10.36
CA PHE A 139 15.31 -16.47 9.34
C PHE A 139 16.45 -16.77 8.37
N ASN A 140 17.14 -15.74 7.85
CA ASN A 140 18.30 -15.91 6.98
C ASN A 140 19.43 -16.69 7.67
N MET A 141 19.67 -16.46 8.96
CA MET A 141 20.63 -17.22 9.76
C MET A 141 20.23 -18.69 9.89
N LEU A 142 18.98 -18.97 10.25
CA LEU A 142 18.45 -20.32 10.40
C LEU A 142 18.48 -21.10 9.08
N LEU A 143 18.14 -20.43 7.97
CA LEU A 143 18.21 -21.00 6.65
C LEU A 143 19.67 -21.29 6.26
N ALA A 144 20.60 -20.36 6.48
CA ALA A 144 22.02 -20.56 6.20
C ALA A 144 22.61 -21.72 7.01
N GLU A 145 22.30 -21.83 8.31
CA GLU A 145 22.74 -22.93 9.16
C GLU A 145 22.25 -24.27 8.62
N ARG A 146 20.96 -24.34 8.25
CA ARG A 146 20.35 -25.57 7.74
C ARG A 146 20.92 -26.02 6.40
N LEU A 147 21.31 -25.06 5.55
CA LEU A 147 21.95 -25.31 4.26
C LEU A 147 23.47 -25.53 4.35
N GLY A 148 24.08 -25.27 5.52
CA GLY A 148 25.53 -25.41 5.72
C GLY A 148 26.36 -24.33 5.02
N VAL A 149 25.81 -23.12 4.85
CA VAL A 149 26.47 -21.98 4.21
C VAL A 149 26.67 -20.81 5.17
N SER A 150 27.53 -19.86 4.83
CA SER A 150 27.86 -18.74 5.73
C SER A 150 26.74 -17.71 5.89
N SER A 151 25.90 -17.55 4.86
CA SER A 151 24.86 -16.52 4.81
C SER A 151 23.86 -16.83 3.70
N VAL A 152 22.62 -16.43 3.90
CA VAL A 152 21.56 -16.41 2.88
C VAL A 152 20.94 -15.02 2.86
N ASP A 153 20.59 -14.53 1.68
CA ASP A 153 19.78 -13.33 1.47
C ASP A 153 18.49 -13.73 0.78
N TRP A 154 17.49 -14.12 1.57
CA TRP A 154 16.21 -14.59 1.04
C TRP A 154 15.52 -13.52 0.18
N THR A 155 15.60 -12.25 0.57
CA THR A 155 14.99 -11.14 -0.17
C THR A 155 15.53 -11.05 -1.59
N ARG A 156 16.84 -11.20 -1.77
CA ARG A 156 17.44 -11.26 -3.12
C ARG A 156 16.83 -12.37 -3.96
N TYR A 157 16.82 -13.61 -3.45
CA TYR A 157 16.28 -14.75 -4.19
C TYR A 157 14.79 -14.61 -4.51
N TYR A 158 14.01 -14.11 -3.55
CA TYR A 158 12.58 -13.84 -3.74
C TYR A 158 12.36 -12.82 -4.86
N LEU A 159 13.05 -11.67 -4.82
CA LEU A 159 12.86 -10.59 -5.80
C LEU A 159 13.34 -10.98 -7.20
N GLU A 160 14.46 -11.71 -7.31
CA GLU A 160 14.94 -12.22 -8.60
C GLU A 160 13.99 -13.26 -9.23
N ALA A 161 13.25 -13.99 -8.38
CA ALA A 161 12.28 -15.00 -8.81
C ALA A 161 10.85 -14.45 -9.02
N ALA A 162 10.54 -13.27 -8.48
CA ALA A 162 9.19 -12.71 -8.51
C ALA A 162 8.81 -12.29 -9.94
N GLU A 163 7.80 -12.95 -10.50
CA GLU A 163 7.32 -12.70 -11.85
C GLU A 163 5.93 -12.03 -11.81
N PRO A 164 5.73 -10.85 -12.41
CA PRO A 164 4.42 -10.21 -12.43
C PRO A 164 3.36 -11.09 -13.08
N MET A 165 2.15 -11.10 -12.50
CA MET A 165 1.03 -11.83 -13.09
C MET A 165 0.52 -11.09 -14.33
N PRO A 166 0.46 -11.74 -15.52
CA PRO A 166 0.01 -11.10 -16.74
C PRO A 166 -1.39 -10.48 -16.59
N GLY A 167 -1.54 -9.23 -17.04
CA GLY A 167 -2.80 -8.48 -17.02
C GLY A 167 -3.19 -7.89 -15.66
N MET A 168 -2.55 -8.28 -14.56
CA MET A 168 -2.91 -7.75 -13.22
C MET A 168 -2.62 -6.26 -13.08
N THR A 169 -1.55 -5.76 -13.71
CA THR A 169 -1.23 -4.32 -13.73
C THR A 169 -2.39 -3.47 -14.23
N ASP A 170 -3.02 -3.88 -15.34
CA ASP A 170 -4.08 -3.09 -15.97
C ASP A 170 -5.38 -3.12 -15.15
N ILE A 171 -5.73 -4.27 -14.59
CA ILE A 171 -6.95 -4.38 -13.78
C ILE A 171 -6.80 -3.70 -12.42
N VAL A 172 -5.62 -3.77 -11.79
CA VAL A 172 -5.35 -3.07 -10.53
C VAL A 172 -5.34 -1.57 -10.74
N ALA A 173 -4.70 -1.07 -11.81
CA ALA A 173 -4.74 0.35 -12.15
C ALA A 173 -6.17 0.84 -12.41
N TRP A 174 -6.94 0.08 -13.19
CA TRP A 174 -8.36 0.38 -13.42
C TRP A 174 -9.17 0.36 -12.11
N ALA A 175 -8.99 -0.65 -11.26
CA ALA A 175 -9.68 -0.71 -9.97
C ALA A 175 -9.26 0.46 -9.06
N ALA A 176 -7.99 0.85 -9.08
CA ALA A 176 -7.46 1.99 -8.36
C ALA A 176 -8.06 3.32 -8.83
N GLU A 177 -8.50 3.44 -10.08
CA GLU A 177 -9.18 4.63 -10.59
C GLU A 177 -10.64 4.69 -10.10
N HIS A 178 -11.34 3.56 -10.06
CA HIS A 178 -12.79 3.51 -9.81
C HIS A 178 -13.19 3.18 -8.38
N TYR A 179 -12.40 2.40 -7.64
CA TYR A 179 -12.71 1.89 -6.30
C TYR A 179 -11.64 2.28 -5.29
N GLN A 180 -11.93 2.05 -3.99
CA GLN A 180 -10.85 1.97 -3.02
C GLN A 180 -10.21 0.59 -3.10
N ILE A 181 -8.89 0.55 -3.03
CA ILE A 181 -8.15 -0.70 -3.15
C ILE A 181 -7.09 -0.82 -2.08
N GLY A 182 -6.69 -2.05 -1.80
CA GLY A 182 -5.59 -2.35 -0.92
C GLY A 182 -4.90 -3.66 -1.25
N LEU A 183 -3.78 -3.87 -0.57
CA LEU A 183 -3.05 -5.13 -0.55
C LEU A 183 -3.30 -5.83 0.77
N MET A 184 -3.42 -7.16 0.75
CA MET A 184 -3.58 -7.97 1.96
C MET A 184 -2.85 -9.30 1.75
N SER A 185 -1.68 -9.47 2.36
CA SER A 185 -0.80 -10.62 2.05
C SER A 185 -0.08 -11.18 3.27
N ASN A 186 0.11 -12.50 3.28
CA ASN A 186 1.06 -13.17 4.15
C ASN A 186 2.43 -13.04 3.51
N ILE A 187 3.27 -12.18 4.06
CA ILE A 187 4.52 -11.80 3.42
C ILE A 187 5.59 -11.47 4.45
N MET A 188 6.85 -11.72 4.07
CA MET A 188 7.99 -11.37 4.90
C MET A 188 8.29 -9.86 4.88
N PRO A 189 8.88 -9.31 5.96
CA PRO A 189 9.14 -7.89 6.10
C PRO A 189 9.84 -7.24 4.90
N GLY A 190 9.33 -6.09 4.46
CA GLY A 190 9.97 -5.23 3.46
C GLY A 190 9.79 -5.66 2.00
N LEU A 191 9.19 -6.82 1.72
CA LEU A 191 9.04 -7.31 0.35
C LEU A 191 8.01 -6.52 -0.47
N ILE A 192 6.92 -6.02 0.15
CA ILE A 192 5.92 -5.23 -0.58
C ILE A 192 6.57 -3.97 -1.18
N ASP A 193 7.27 -3.20 -0.36
CA ASP A 193 7.93 -1.98 -0.82
C ASP A 193 9.02 -2.28 -1.85
N ALA A 194 9.82 -3.33 -1.62
CA ALA A 194 10.84 -3.75 -2.58
C ALA A 194 10.25 -4.14 -3.95
N MET A 195 9.10 -4.85 -3.98
CA MET A 195 8.42 -5.18 -5.23
C MET A 195 7.80 -3.96 -5.93
N ARG A 196 7.34 -2.96 -5.17
CA ARG A 196 6.83 -1.71 -5.74
C ARG A 196 7.97 -0.88 -6.36
N ASP A 197 9.07 -0.75 -5.63
CA ASP A 197 10.26 -0.02 -6.11
C ASP A 197 10.88 -0.69 -7.35
N ALA A 198 10.83 -2.03 -7.42
CA ALA A 198 11.26 -2.80 -8.59
C ALA A 198 10.26 -2.78 -9.76
N GLY A 199 9.02 -2.33 -9.55
CA GLY A 199 7.95 -2.36 -10.54
C GLY A 199 7.38 -3.77 -10.80
N THR A 200 7.64 -4.73 -9.91
CA THR A 200 7.13 -6.11 -10.02
C THR A 200 5.64 -6.17 -9.70
N ILE A 201 5.16 -5.32 -8.79
CA ILE A 201 3.72 -5.11 -8.56
C ILE A 201 3.31 -3.69 -8.93
N PRO A 202 2.02 -3.44 -9.22
CA PRO A 202 1.57 -2.13 -9.70
C PRO A 202 1.80 -1.05 -8.64
N ASP A 203 2.48 0.03 -9.02
CA ASP A 203 2.64 1.20 -8.15
C ASP A 203 1.48 2.17 -8.33
N VAL A 204 0.40 1.89 -7.61
CA VAL A 204 -0.81 2.71 -7.57
C VAL A 204 -1.04 3.23 -6.15
N ALA A 205 -1.92 4.22 -6.01
CA ALA A 205 -2.28 4.78 -4.71
C ALA A 205 -3.20 3.81 -3.94
N TYR A 206 -2.61 2.79 -3.31
CA TYR A 206 -3.33 1.88 -2.41
C TYR A 206 -3.87 2.65 -1.21
N ASN A 207 -5.17 2.49 -0.92
CA ASN A 207 -5.80 3.11 0.24
C ASN A 207 -5.37 2.42 1.53
N GLN A 208 -5.12 1.11 1.50
CA GLN A 208 -4.57 0.36 2.62
C GLN A 208 -3.63 -0.76 2.18
N ILE A 209 -2.57 -0.97 2.94
CA ILE A 209 -1.68 -2.13 2.81
C ILE A 209 -1.72 -2.88 4.14
N ILE A 210 -2.13 -4.13 4.09
CA ILE A 210 -2.18 -5.06 5.23
C ILE A 210 -1.06 -6.09 5.00
N ASP A 211 0.13 -5.72 5.45
CA ASP A 211 1.31 -6.58 5.49
C ASP A 211 1.27 -7.40 6.78
N SER A 212 1.21 -8.73 6.66
CA SER A 212 1.10 -9.62 7.82
C SER A 212 2.20 -9.41 8.85
N SER A 213 3.42 -9.11 8.40
CA SER A 213 4.60 -8.99 9.27
C SER A 213 4.57 -7.69 10.08
N VAL A 214 3.84 -6.69 9.59
CA VAL A 214 3.63 -5.39 10.24
C VAL A 214 2.43 -5.42 11.19
N VAL A 215 1.39 -6.18 10.84
CA VAL A 215 0.16 -6.26 11.66
C VAL A 215 0.15 -7.42 12.64
N HIS A 216 1.17 -8.28 12.60
CA HIS A 216 1.35 -9.46 13.45
C HIS A 216 0.23 -10.51 13.35
N ALA A 217 -0.38 -10.61 12.17
CA ALA A 217 -1.43 -11.57 11.88
C ALA A 217 -1.33 -12.05 10.43
N ILE A 218 -1.58 -13.33 10.19
CA ILE A 218 -1.57 -13.93 8.85
C ILE A 218 -2.99 -14.41 8.50
N LYS A 219 -3.33 -14.47 7.21
CA LYS A 219 -4.48 -15.22 6.72
C LYS A 219 -4.21 -16.72 6.94
N PRO A 220 -5.20 -17.53 7.33
CA PRO A 220 -6.62 -17.22 7.48
C PRO A 220 -7.05 -16.87 8.91
N ASP A 221 -6.17 -16.34 9.77
CA ASP A 221 -6.54 -15.99 11.15
C ASP A 221 -7.49 -14.78 11.19
N ASP A 222 -8.52 -14.83 12.04
CA ASP A 222 -9.56 -13.78 12.15
C ASP A 222 -8.99 -12.37 12.34
N GLU A 223 -7.90 -12.24 13.13
CA GLU A 223 -7.25 -10.97 13.43
C GLU A 223 -6.79 -10.21 12.18
N MET A 224 -6.33 -10.93 11.16
CA MET A 224 -5.87 -10.35 9.89
C MET A 224 -7.03 -9.65 9.16
N TYR A 225 -8.21 -10.27 9.16
CA TYR A 225 -9.42 -9.70 8.54
C TYR A 225 -10.02 -8.55 9.36
N ASP A 226 -10.00 -8.66 10.70
CA ASP A 226 -10.43 -7.60 11.60
C ASP A 226 -9.59 -6.33 11.43
N VAL A 227 -8.26 -6.48 11.29
CA VAL A 227 -7.36 -5.37 11.00
C VAL A 227 -7.67 -4.75 9.65
N ALA A 228 -7.87 -5.56 8.61
CA ALA A 228 -8.19 -5.10 7.28
C ALA A 228 -9.52 -4.33 7.22
N ALA A 229 -10.60 -4.88 7.79
CA ALA A 229 -11.91 -4.22 7.83
C ALA A 229 -11.86 -2.89 8.61
N ARG A 230 -11.22 -2.87 9.78
CA ARG A 230 -11.08 -1.66 10.59
C ARG A 230 -10.25 -0.58 9.90
N ARG A 231 -9.16 -0.95 9.22
CA ARG A 231 -8.31 0.01 8.50
C ARG A 231 -8.99 0.55 7.25
N SER A 232 -9.69 -0.29 6.48
CA SER A 232 -10.47 0.19 5.32
C SER A 232 -11.66 1.06 5.74
N GLY A 233 -12.19 0.86 6.95
CA GLY A 233 -13.38 1.55 7.44
C GLY A 233 -14.67 1.06 6.77
N MET A 234 -14.62 -0.11 6.14
CA MET A 234 -15.72 -0.72 5.38
C MET A 234 -16.46 -1.76 6.21
N GLN A 235 -17.75 -1.95 5.91
CA GLN A 235 -18.50 -3.09 6.40
C GLN A 235 -18.11 -4.37 5.64
N SER A 236 -18.32 -5.55 6.24
CA SER A 236 -17.98 -6.83 5.61
C SER A 236 -18.54 -6.96 4.19
N GLN A 237 -19.81 -6.60 3.97
CA GLN A 237 -20.46 -6.72 2.66
C GLN A 237 -19.97 -5.70 1.63
N GLU A 238 -19.11 -4.74 2.02
CA GLU A 238 -18.55 -3.74 1.11
C GLU A 238 -17.13 -4.12 0.64
N ILE A 239 -16.57 -5.21 1.15
CA ILE A 239 -15.19 -5.65 0.86
C ILE A 239 -15.21 -6.86 -0.07
N LEU A 240 -14.41 -6.80 -1.13
CA LEU A 240 -14.05 -7.92 -1.98
C LEU A 240 -12.59 -8.34 -1.69
N LEU A 241 -12.36 -9.63 -1.41
CA LEU A 241 -11.03 -10.22 -1.40
C LEU A 241 -10.78 -11.04 -2.67
N VAL A 242 -9.68 -10.75 -3.36
CA VAL A 242 -9.12 -11.53 -4.47
C VAL A 242 -7.87 -12.25 -3.98
N ASP A 243 -7.91 -13.58 -3.94
CA ASP A 243 -6.85 -14.43 -3.35
C ASP A 243 -6.82 -15.78 -4.08
N ASP A 244 -5.65 -16.41 -4.19
CA ASP A 244 -5.47 -17.72 -4.81
C ASP A 244 -5.75 -18.87 -3.81
N SER A 245 -5.62 -18.62 -2.51
CA SER A 245 -5.82 -19.61 -1.46
C SER A 245 -7.30 -19.76 -1.10
N ARG A 246 -7.82 -20.99 -1.28
CA ARG A 246 -9.20 -21.33 -0.87
C ARG A 246 -9.45 -21.14 0.62
N GLN A 247 -8.45 -21.39 1.46
CA GLN A 247 -8.60 -21.25 2.91
C GLN A 247 -8.78 -19.77 3.31
N ASN A 248 -8.00 -18.88 2.69
CA ASN A 248 -8.10 -17.43 2.92
C ASN A 248 -9.47 -16.90 2.52
N LEU A 249 -9.99 -17.37 1.37
CA LEU A 249 -11.31 -16.97 0.89
C LEU A 249 -12.44 -17.51 1.77
N MET A 250 -12.34 -18.76 2.24
CA MET A 250 -13.37 -19.32 3.11
C MET A 250 -13.47 -18.57 4.44
N ALA A 251 -12.35 -18.13 5.02
CA ALA A 251 -12.36 -17.29 6.21
C ALA A 251 -13.00 -15.92 5.95
N ALA A 252 -12.66 -15.26 4.85
CA ALA A 252 -13.29 -13.99 4.44
C ALA A 252 -14.81 -14.13 4.18
N GLU A 253 -15.23 -15.19 3.49
CA GLU A 253 -16.65 -15.46 3.22
C GLU A 253 -17.43 -15.70 4.51
N HIS A 254 -16.84 -16.40 5.49
CA HIS A 254 -17.47 -16.69 6.78
C HIS A 254 -17.85 -15.43 7.57
N ILE A 255 -17.05 -14.36 7.43
CA ILE A 255 -17.30 -13.06 8.06
C ILE A 255 -18.08 -12.09 7.16
N GLY A 256 -18.61 -12.59 6.03
CA GLY A 256 -19.53 -11.89 5.14
C GLY A 256 -18.87 -10.99 4.10
N TRP A 257 -17.59 -11.20 3.78
CA TRP A 257 -16.94 -10.52 2.66
C TRP A 257 -17.36 -11.14 1.33
N HIS A 258 -17.32 -10.33 0.27
CA HIS A 258 -17.29 -10.87 -1.08
C HIS A 258 -15.92 -11.49 -1.36
N VAL A 259 -15.90 -12.61 -2.09
CA VAL A 259 -14.68 -13.35 -2.37
C VAL A 259 -14.59 -13.73 -3.84
N LEU A 260 -13.39 -13.69 -4.40
CA LEU A 260 -13.10 -14.14 -5.75
C LEU A 260 -11.81 -14.95 -5.75
N TRP A 261 -11.93 -16.23 -6.08
CA TRP A 261 -10.77 -17.11 -6.24
C TRP A 261 -9.98 -16.78 -7.49
N PHE A 262 -8.69 -16.51 -7.29
CA PHE A 262 -7.75 -16.23 -8.37
C PHE A 262 -7.11 -17.52 -8.89
N ASP A 263 -7.39 -17.86 -10.15
CA ASP A 263 -6.76 -18.99 -10.84
C ASP A 263 -5.59 -18.47 -11.68
N ASP A 264 -4.37 -18.70 -11.20
CA ASP A 264 -3.13 -18.24 -11.81
C ASP A 264 -2.75 -18.98 -13.11
N TYR A 265 -3.36 -20.13 -13.37
CA TYR A 265 -3.27 -20.84 -14.64
C TYR A 265 -4.17 -20.21 -15.71
N ARG A 266 -5.18 -19.44 -15.31
CA ARG A 266 -6.16 -18.80 -16.19
C ARG A 266 -6.38 -17.32 -15.80
N PRO A 267 -5.32 -16.49 -15.81
CA PRO A 267 -5.39 -15.12 -15.32
C PRO A 267 -6.42 -14.29 -16.11
N ASP A 268 -6.52 -14.46 -17.43
CA ASP A 268 -7.48 -13.70 -18.25
C ASP A 268 -8.95 -13.95 -17.87
N GLU A 269 -9.32 -15.21 -17.61
CA GLU A 269 -10.68 -15.58 -17.18
C GLU A 269 -10.97 -14.96 -15.80
N THR A 270 -10.00 -15.01 -14.89
CA THR A 270 -10.12 -14.46 -13.55
C THR A 270 -10.20 -12.93 -13.55
N ILE A 271 -9.36 -12.26 -14.35
CA ILE A 271 -9.37 -10.80 -14.52
C ILE A 271 -10.72 -10.32 -15.05
N GLN A 272 -11.32 -11.04 -15.99
CA GLN A 272 -12.66 -10.72 -16.48
C GLN A 272 -13.70 -10.85 -15.35
N ARG A 273 -13.60 -11.88 -14.51
CA ARG A 273 -14.49 -12.03 -13.35
C ARG A 273 -14.30 -10.92 -12.31
N ILE A 274 -13.08 -10.41 -12.12
CA ILE A 274 -12.82 -9.25 -11.26
C ILE A 274 -13.55 -8.02 -11.82
N ARG A 275 -13.44 -7.76 -13.13
CA ARG A 275 -14.20 -6.67 -13.79
C ARG A 275 -15.71 -6.85 -13.62
N ASP A 276 -16.21 -8.06 -13.76
CA ASP A 276 -17.63 -8.35 -13.63
C ASP A 276 -18.15 -8.16 -12.20
N ALA A 277 -17.37 -8.57 -11.19
CA ALA A 277 -17.67 -8.33 -9.79
C ALA A 277 -17.65 -6.83 -9.43
N LEU A 278 -16.81 -6.07 -10.12
CA LEU A 278 -16.65 -4.62 -9.97
C LEU A 278 -17.43 -3.81 -11.01
N GLN A 279 -18.48 -4.38 -11.60
CA GLN A 279 -19.36 -3.63 -12.50
C GLN A 279 -19.94 -2.41 -11.77
N LEU A 280 -19.73 -1.24 -12.38
CA LEU A 280 -20.22 0.03 -11.87
C LEU A 280 -21.74 -0.04 -11.67
N GLY A 281 -22.19 0.26 -10.46
CA GLY A 281 -23.61 0.45 -10.10
C GLY A 281 -24.19 1.73 -10.67
#